data_AF-A0A1E7FIL4-F1
#
_entry.id   AF-A0A1E7FIL4-F1
#
_cell.length_a   1.000
_cell.length_b   1.000
_cell.length_c   1.000
_cell.angle_alpha   90.00
_cell.angle_beta   90.00
_cell.angle_gamma   90.00
#
_symmetry.space_group_name_H-M   'P 1'
#
loop_
_entity.id
_entity.type
_entity.pdbx_description
1 polymer ?
#
loop_
_entity_poly.entity_id
_entity_poly.type
_entity_poly.pdbx_seq_one_letter_code
_entity_poly.pdbx_strand_id
1 'polypeptide(L)'
;MMSYTNNKPTPLPSTFTPSKFDVICAPGKTAKIHSGNIFYRTLIQDAVECYSKATSKYEKTSIVTQIADAVQARSSEGGFIKKDKSNGFYYVVGDDFAREKIGQNLRDSLSTLYKSSTRAKRTRRMAINAKLTTDIDNLIQTNLFVEDRRQILNSNIERSDGQSKPDFFMNELFIKTNIEILEAFKNDQALLIKFNQVEKNNKILSKQ
;
A
#
# COMPACT_ATOMS: atom_id res chain seq x y z
N MET A 1 -4.51 37.34 23.23
CA MET A 1 -4.63 38.08 21.96
C MET A 1 -4.62 37.08 20.82
N MET A 2 -5.77 36.82 20.18
CA MET A 2 -5.83 36.01 18.96
C MET A 2 -5.47 36.91 17.78
N SER A 3 -4.26 36.76 17.24
CA SER A 3 -3.86 37.40 15.99
C SER A 3 -4.66 36.78 14.85
N TYR A 4 -5.41 37.59 14.10
CA TYR A 4 -6.11 37.17 12.89
C TYR A 4 -5.11 36.53 11.92
N THR A 5 -5.31 35.24 11.64
CA THR A 5 -4.46 34.44 10.77
C THR A 5 -4.60 34.92 9.33
N ASN A 6 -3.48 35.27 8.69
CA ASN A 6 -3.44 35.66 7.28
C ASN A 6 -3.95 34.50 6.42
N ASN A 7 -5.21 34.60 5.99
CA ASN A 7 -5.88 33.56 5.21
C ASN A 7 -5.50 33.56 3.72
N LYS A 8 -4.53 34.40 3.34
CA LYS A 8 -4.08 34.55 1.96
C LYS A 8 -2.76 33.81 1.77
N PRO A 9 -2.61 33.05 0.67
CA PRO A 9 -1.34 32.44 0.33
C PRO A 9 -0.29 33.54 0.19
N THR A 10 0.84 33.40 0.89
CA THR A 10 1.92 34.38 0.88
C THR A 10 3.01 33.90 -0.07
N PRO A 11 3.34 34.65 -1.15
CA PRO A 11 4.37 34.24 -2.09
C PRO A 11 5.74 34.21 -1.42
N LEU A 12 6.53 33.18 -1.72
CA LEU A 12 7.92 33.06 -1.29
C LEU A 12 8.86 33.64 -2.35
N PRO A 13 10.11 33.99 -1.99
CA PRO A 13 11.11 34.46 -2.94
C PRO A 13 11.30 33.50 -4.12
N SER A 14 11.65 34.03 -5.30
CA SER A 14 11.91 33.22 -6.49
C SER A 14 13.10 32.25 -6.33
N THR A 15 14.00 32.55 -5.39
CA THR A 15 15.16 31.72 -5.00
C THR A 15 14.83 30.70 -3.91
N PHE A 16 13.60 30.67 -3.40
CA PHE A 16 13.20 29.79 -2.32
C PHE A 16 13.33 28.32 -2.73
N THR A 17 14.04 27.54 -1.92
CA THR A 17 14.13 26.09 -2.04
C THR A 17 13.52 25.45 -0.79
N PRO A 18 12.56 24.51 -0.95
CA PRO A 18 11.97 23.82 0.19
C PRO A 18 13.02 23.21 1.11
N SER A 19 12.97 23.55 2.39
CA SER A 19 13.79 22.97 3.43
C SER A 19 13.34 21.54 3.71
N LYS A 20 14.21 20.75 4.37
CA LYS A 20 13.92 19.38 4.78
C LYS A 20 12.72 19.22 5.73
N PHE A 21 12.19 20.31 6.26
CA PHE A 21 11.02 20.33 7.15
C PHE A 21 9.77 20.90 6.48
N ASP A 22 9.87 21.45 5.28
CA ASP A 22 8.73 22.04 4.59
C ASP A 22 7.81 20.97 3.98
N VAL A 23 6.53 21.15 4.23
CA VAL A 23 5.47 20.28 3.74
C VAL A 23 4.97 20.79 2.39
N ILE A 24 5.35 20.08 1.34
CA ILE A 24 4.92 20.36 -0.03
C ILE A 24 3.50 19.83 -0.24
N CYS A 25 2.55 20.76 -0.33
CA CYS A 25 1.14 20.53 -0.61
C CYS A 25 0.88 20.33 -2.11
N ALA A 26 1.40 19.24 -2.67
CA ALA A 26 1.15 18.85 -4.06
C ALA A 26 0.84 17.35 -4.18
N PRO A 27 0.03 16.94 -5.17
CA PRO A 27 -0.11 15.53 -5.52
C PRO A 27 1.18 14.99 -6.18
N GLY A 28 1.42 13.68 -6.07
CA GLY A 28 2.46 12.97 -6.81
C GLY A 28 3.63 12.43 -5.98
N LYS A 29 4.47 11.62 -6.64
CA LYS A 29 5.58 10.90 -6.00
C LYS A 29 6.65 11.84 -5.43
N THR A 30 6.99 12.91 -6.14
CA THR A 30 8.04 13.87 -5.74
C THR A 30 7.74 14.55 -4.41
N ALA A 31 6.53 15.08 -4.25
CA ALA A 31 6.09 15.62 -2.96
C ALA A 31 5.99 14.50 -1.91
N LYS A 32 5.67 13.26 -2.30
CA LYS A 32 5.57 12.15 -1.36
C LYS A 32 6.92 11.80 -0.71
N ILE A 33 8.00 11.79 -1.48
CA ILE A 33 9.34 11.39 -1.01
C ILE A 33 10.10 12.53 -0.32
N HIS A 34 9.59 13.77 -0.37
CA HIS A 34 10.21 14.90 0.31
C HIS A 34 10.29 14.67 1.82
N SER A 35 11.44 15.00 2.43
CA SER A 35 11.71 14.79 3.86
C SER A 35 10.68 15.48 4.76
N GLY A 36 10.26 16.70 4.44
CA GLY A 36 9.22 17.40 5.21
C GLY A 36 7.87 16.69 5.16
N ASN A 37 7.53 16.08 4.02
CA ASN A 37 6.31 15.30 3.88
C ASN A 37 6.40 13.92 4.56
N ILE A 38 7.60 13.35 4.69
CA ILE A 38 7.83 12.14 5.48
C ILE A 38 7.63 12.46 6.96
N PHE A 39 8.29 13.51 7.46
CA PHE A 39 8.16 13.97 8.85
C PHE A 39 6.69 14.30 9.19
N TYR A 40 6.01 15.05 8.32
CA TYR A 40 4.58 15.35 8.47
C TYR A 40 3.71 14.09 8.61
N ARG A 41 3.98 13.02 7.84
CA ARG A 41 3.23 11.77 7.99
C ARG A 41 3.48 11.07 9.32
N THR A 42 4.71 11.15 9.83
CA THR A 42 5.02 10.64 11.17
C THR A 42 4.20 11.38 12.23
N LEU A 43 4.15 12.73 12.17
CA LEU A 43 3.30 13.52 13.08
C LEU A 43 1.82 13.12 13.01
N ILE A 44 1.30 12.91 11.79
CA ILE A 44 -0.08 12.44 11.61
C ILE A 44 -0.26 11.08 12.27
N GLN A 45 0.63 10.12 12.01
CA GLN A 45 0.54 8.77 12.54
C GLN A 45 0.57 8.74 14.07
N ASP A 46 1.43 9.55 14.69
CA ASP A 46 1.55 9.65 16.14
C ASP A 46 0.29 10.28 16.77
N ALA A 47 -0.35 11.21 16.06
CA ALA A 47 -1.56 11.89 16.52
C ALA A 47 -2.86 11.11 16.26
N VAL A 48 -2.85 10.09 15.39
CA VAL A 48 -4.06 9.34 14.99
C VAL A 48 -4.79 8.75 16.20
N GLU A 49 -4.07 8.15 17.15
CA GLU A 49 -4.69 7.52 18.31
C GLU A 49 -5.39 8.55 19.21
N CYS A 50 -4.69 9.65 19.54
CA CYS A 50 -5.25 10.74 20.32
C CYS A 50 -6.45 11.37 19.62
N TYR A 51 -6.37 11.58 18.31
CA TYR A 51 -7.46 12.14 17.51
C TYR A 51 -8.68 11.22 17.44
N SER A 52 -8.46 9.90 17.45
CA SER A 52 -9.54 8.90 17.52
C SER A 52 -10.26 8.91 18.86
N LYS A 53 -9.53 9.15 19.96
CA LYS A 53 -10.07 9.18 21.32
C LYS A 53 -10.73 10.51 21.68
N ALA A 54 -10.36 11.59 20.98
CA ALA A 54 -10.93 12.91 21.18
C ALA A 54 -12.46 12.91 20.93
N THR A 55 -13.20 13.36 21.94
CA THR A 55 -14.68 13.37 21.93
C THR A 55 -15.22 14.72 21.53
N SER A 56 -14.51 15.81 21.88
CA SER A 56 -14.95 17.16 21.60
C SER A 56 -14.32 17.74 20.33
N LYS A 57 -15.03 18.69 19.71
CA LYS A 57 -14.50 19.49 18.60
C LYS A 57 -13.23 20.24 19.02
N TYR A 58 -13.21 20.74 20.25
CA TYR A 58 -12.08 21.51 20.79
C TYR A 58 -10.80 20.66 20.88
N GLU A 59 -10.87 19.44 21.40
CA GLU A 59 -9.72 18.52 21.47
C GLU A 59 -9.18 18.21 20.07
N LYS A 60 -10.07 17.92 19.11
CA LYS A 60 -9.69 17.67 17.72
C LYS A 60 -9.00 18.89 17.09
N THR A 61 -9.53 20.08 17.33
CA THR A 61 -8.89 21.34 16.88
C THR A 61 -7.53 21.53 17.55
N SER A 62 -7.40 21.25 18.85
CA SER A 62 -6.12 21.34 19.57
C SER A 62 -5.07 20.42 18.96
N ILE A 63 -5.42 19.16 18.66
CA ILE A 63 -4.49 18.20 18.01
C ILE A 63 -4.05 18.72 16.63
N VAL A 64 -4.99 19.22 15.83
CA VAL A 64 -4.68 19.80 14.50
C VAL A 64 -3.74 21.00 14.63
N THR A 65 -3.98 21.88 15.60
CA THR A 65 -3.11 23.03 15.88
C THR A 65 -1.72 22.59 16.30
N GLN A 66 -1.59 21.64 17.22
CA GLN A 66 -0.30 21.12 17.66
C GLN A 66 0.55 20.58 16.50
N ILE A 67 -0.07 19.88 15.54
CA ILE A 67 0.62 19.40 14.34
C ILE A 67 1.07 20.56 13.45
N ALA A 68 0.20 21.54 13.23
CA ALA A 68 0.52 22.72 12.43
C ALA A 68 1.70 23.49 13.05
N ASP A 69 1.66 23.73 14.35
CA ASP A 69 2.70 24.41 15.12
C ASP A 69 4.02 23.62 15.08
N ALA A 70 3.97 22.29 15.19
CA ALA A 70 5.17 21.44 15.12
C ALA A 70 5.86 21.48 13.75
N VAL A 71 5.09 21.60 12.66
CA VAL A 71 5.63 21.82 11.32
C VAL A 71 6.22 23.22 11.21
N GLN A 72 5.47 24.24 11.64
CA GLN A 72 5.89 25.63 11.55
C GLN A 72 7.16 25.90 12.37
N ALA A 73 7.27 25.35 13.57
CA ALA A 73 8.42 25.54 14.46
C ALA A 73 9.73 24.97 13.91
N ARG A 74 9.66 24.03 12.96
CA ARG A 74 10.85 23.41 12.33
C ARG A 74 11.17 24.01 10.96
N SER A 75 10.27 24.83 10.43
CA SER A 75 10.45 25.57 9.19
C SER A 75 10.86 27.00 9.49
N SER A 76 11.91 27.49 8.84
CA SER A 76 12.38 28.86 9.04
C SER A 76 11.46 29.88 8.36
N GLU A 77 11.26 29.74 7.05
CA GLU A 77 10.44 30.66 6.23
C GLU A 77 9.22 29.98 5.60
N GLY A 78 9.15 28.66 5.72
CA GLY A 78 8.10 27.83 5.12
C GLY A 78 7.11 27.31 6.15
N GLY A 79 6.90 26.00 6.12
CA GLY A 79 5.87 25.30 6.86
C GLY A 79 5.07 24.46 5.88
N PHE A 80 3.84 24.86 5.60
CA PHE A 80 3.06 24.28 4.51
C PHE A 80 3.20 25.14 3.26
N ILE A 81 3.79 24.59 2.20
CA ILE A 81 4.07 25.30 0.97
C ILE A 81 3.41 24.63 -0.22
N LYS A 82 3.15 25.39 -1.28
CA LYS A 82 2.64 24.83 -2.54
C LYS A 82 3.33 25.51 -3.71
N LYS A 83 3.64 24.72 -4.74
CA LYS A 83 4.22 25.22 -5.98
C LYS A 83 3.11 25.65 -6.92
N ASP A 84 3.16 26.89 -7.38
CA ASP A 84 2.29 27.36 -8.45
C ASP A 84 2.79 26.79 -9.78
N LYS A 85 1.85 26.27 -10.58
CA LYS A 85 2.14 25.64 -11.87
C LYS A 85 2.41 26.67 -12.96
N SER A 86 1.90 27.89 -12.81
CA SER A 86 1.98 28.93 -13.84
C SER A 86 3.37 29.59 -13.89
N ASN A 87 3.91 29.97 -12.73
CA ASN A 87 5.19 30.65 -12.60
C ASN A 87 6.30 29.76 -12.01
N GLY A 88 5.97 28.59 -11.46
CA GLY A 88 6.93 27.67 -10.84
C GLY A 88 7.40 28.08 -9.44
N PHE A 89 6.89 29.16 -8.86
CA PHE A 89 7.26 29.65 -7.53
C PHE A 89 6.49 28.97 -6.41
N TYR A 90 7.05 29.02 -5.20
CA TYR A 90 6.40 28.51 -4.00
C TYR A 90 5.63 29.61 -3.28
N TYR A 91 4.57 29.22 -2.59
CA TYR A 91 3.85 30.07 -1.64
C TYR A 91 3.57 29.31 -0.36
N VAL A 92 3.61 30.02 0.77
CA VAL A 92 3.10 29.52 2.04
C VAL A 92 1.58 29.48 1.93
N VAL A 93 0.99 28.32 2.23
CA VAL A 93 -0.46 28.16 2.24
C VAL A 93 -1.03 28.78 3.52
N GLY A 94 -2.26 29.29 3.46
CA GLY A 94 -2.92 29.83 4.65
C GLY A 94 -3.22 28.76 5.70
N ASP A 95 -3.34 29.18 6.95
CA ASP A 95 -3.59 28.30 8.10
C ASP A 95 -4.82 27.42 7.92
N ASP A 96 -5.90 27.97 7.36
CA ASP A 96 -7.13 27.20 7.11
C ASP A 96 -6.88 26.02 6.17
N PHE A 97 -6.06 26.22 5.13
CA PHE A 97 -5.69 25.16 4.20
C PHE A 97 -4.81 24.11 4.88
N ALA A 98 -3.84 24.54 5.69
CA ALA A 98 -2.97 23.63 6.44
C ALA A 98 -3.78 22.77 7.42
N ARG A 99 -4.69 23.40 8.19
CA ARG A 99 -5.58 22.73 9.15
C ARG A 99 -6.53 21.76 8.47
N GLU A 100 -7.16 22.14 7.36
CA GLU A 100 -8.04 21.24 6.61
C GLU A 100 -7.26 20.05 6.05
N LYS A 101 -6.04 20.29 5.53
CA LYS A 101 -5.14 19.22 5.08
C LYS A 101 -4.82 18.25 6.22
N ILE A 102 -4.46 18.74 7.40
CA ILE A 102 -4.19 17.91 8.59
C ILE A 102 -5.44 17.11 8.98
N GLY A 103 -6.58 17.77 9.11
CA GLY A 103 -7.85 17.13 9.48
C GLY A 103 -8.23 16.02 8.50
N GLN A 104 -8.09 16.26 7.20
CA GLN A 104 -8.35 15.24 6.18
C GLN A 104 -7.40 14.05 6.31
N ASN A 105 -6.10 14.28 6.51
CA ASN A 105 -5.12 13.19 6.65
C ASN A 105 -5.37 12.36 7.92
N LEU A 106 -5.79 12.99 9.03
CA LEU A 106 -6.19 12.28 10.25
C LEU A 106 -7.45 11.41 10.00
N ARG A 107 -8.49 11.96 9.37
CA ARG A 107 -9.71 11.21 9.01
C ARG A 107 -9.41 10.04 8.08
N ASP A 108 -8.57 10.25 7.07
CA ASP A 108 -8.18 9.20 6.11
C ASP A 108 -7.36 8.10 6.78
N SER A 109 -6.54 8.44 7.77
CA SER A 109 -5.75 7.47 8.54
C SER A 109 -6.66 6.58 9.39
N LEU A 110 -7.70 7.16 10.02
CA LEU A 110 -8.71 6.42 10.76
C LEU A 110 -9.54 5.47 9.87
N SER A 111 -9.68 5.76 8.57
CA SER A 111 -10.43 4.89 7.67
C SER A 111 -9.91 3.45 7.69
N THR A 112 -8.60 3.23 7.90
CA THR A 112 -8.04 1.87 8.00
C THR A 112 -8.43 1.13 9.27
N LEU A 113 -8.75 1.83 10.35
CA LEU A 113 -9.13 1.25 11.63
C LEU A 113 -10.58 0.76 11.64
N TYR A 114 -11.46 1.36 10.83
CA TYR A 114 -12.84 0.91 10.70
C TYR A 114 -12.94 -0.31 9.80
N LYS A 115 -13.38 -1.46 10.35
CA LYS A 115 -13.62 -2.71 9.63
C LYS A 115 -14.53 -2.55 8.40
N SER A 116 -15.41 -1.55 8.40
CA SER A 116 -16.36 -1.26 7.33
C SER A 116 -15.77 -0.47 6.16
N SER A 117 -14.57 0.13 6.30
CA SER A 117 -14.01 0.99 5.27
C SER A 117 -13.62 0.23 4.01
N THR A 118 -13.69 0.90 2.86
CA THR A 118 -13.28 0.34 1.57
C THR A 118 -11.84 -0.16 1.60
N ARG A 119 -10.95 0.56 2.31
CA ARG A 119 -9.54 0.20 2.43
C ARG A 119 -9.34 -1.05 3.29
N ALA A 120 -10.00 -1.14 4.46
CA ALA A 120 -9.95 -2.32 5.31
C ALA A 120 -10.50 -3.57 4.59
N LYS A 121 -11.65 -3.43 3.90
CA LYS A 121 -12.23 -4.50 3.07
C LYS A 121 -11.29 -4.95 1.96
N ARG A 122 -10.63 -4.02 1.27
CA ARG A 122 -9.65 -4.33 0.22
C ARG A 122 -8.46 -5.10 0.80
N THR A 123 -7.86 -4.63 1.89
CA THR A 123 -6.74 -5.31 2.55
C THR A 123 -7.12 -6.73 2.98
N ARG A 124 -8.30 -6.90 3.59
CA ARG A 124 -8.82 -8.22 3.98
C ARG A 124 -8.98 -9.15 2.77
N ARG A 125 -9.58 -8.67 1.68
CA ARG A 125 -9.71 -9.46 0.43
C ARG A 125 -8.35 -9.88 -0.13
N MET A 126 -7.38 -8.96 -0.13
CA MET A 126 -6.01 -9.26 -0.59
C MET A 126 -5.34 -10.32 0.29
N ALA A 127 -5.50 -10.24 1.61
CA ALA A 127 -4.96 -11.23 2.54
C ALA A 127 -5.60 -12.62 2.35
N ILE A 128 -6.93 -12.67 2.16
CA ILE A 128 -7.65 -13.94 1.89
C ILE A 128 -7.18 -14.54 0.57
N ASN A 129 -7.04 -13.73 -0.50
CA ASN A 129 -6.57 -14.23 -1.78
C ASN A 129 -5.13 -14.76 -1.68
N ALA A 130 -4.23 -14.04 -1.01
CA ALA A 130 -2.86 -14.51 -0.79
C ALA A 130 -2.81 -15.84 -0.02
N LYS A 131 -3.66 -15.99 1.00
CA LYS A 131 -3.80 -17.24 1.74
C LYS A 131 -4.33 -18.36 0.85
N LEU A 132 -5.39 -18.11 0.07
CA LEU A 132 -5.96 -19.08 -0.86
C LEU A 132 -4.90 -19.57 -1.86
N THR A 133 -4.11 -18.67 -2.45
CA THR A 133 -2.99 -19.02 -3.34
C THR A 133 -1.99 -19.94 -2.64
N THR A 134 -1.59 -19.59 -1.42
CA THR A 134 -0.65 -20.39 -0.62
C THR A 134 -1.22 -21.78 -0.29
N ASP A 135 -2.50 -21.86 0.11
CA ASP A 135 -3.17 -23.12 0.42
C ASP A 135 -3.26 -24.03 -0.82
N ILE A 136 -3.55 -23.44 -2.00
CA ILE A 136 -3.57 -24.14 -3.29
C ILE A 136 -2.17 -24.65 -3.66
N ASP A 137 -1.13 -23.83 -3.53
CA ASP A 137 0.25 -24.22 -3.85
C ASP A 137 0.70 -25.40 -3.00
N ASN A 138 0.42 -25.37 -1.69
CA ASN A 138 0.72 -26.48 -0.78
C ASN A 138 -0.03 -27.77 -1.17
N LEU A 139 -1.30 -27.66 -1.60
CA LEU A 139 -2.07 -28.81 -2.07
C LEU A 139 -1.44 -29.45 -3.31
N ILE A 140 -0.97 -28.62 -4.25
CA ILE A 140 -0.33 -29.08 -5.48
C ILE A 140 1.01 -29.73 -5.16
N GLN A 141 1.83 -29.13 -4.29
CA GLN A 141 3.14 -29.66 -3.90
C GLN A 141 3.06 -30.99 -3.14
N THR A 142 2.00 -31.19 -2.34
CA THR A 142 1.79 -32.44 -1.61
C THR A 142 1.18 -33.55 -2.47
N ASN A 143 0.81 -33.25 -3.72
CA ASN A 143 0.33 -34.26 -4.65
C ASN A 143 1.52 -35.06 -5.20
N LEU A 144 1.63 -36.32 -4.78
CA LEU A 144 2.71 -37.23 -5.19
C LEU A 144 2.85 -37.36 -6.72
N PHE A 145 1.73 -37.33 -7.46
CA PHE A 145 1.77 -37.40 -8.92
C PHE A 145 2.41 -36.15 -9.52
N VAL A 146 2.04 -34.97 -9.03
CA VAL A 146 2.64 -33.70 -9.49
C VAL A 146 4.11 -33.66 -9.15
N GLU A 147 4.47 -34.10 -7.95
CA GLU A 147 5.86 -34.14 -7.51
C GLU A 147 6.70 -35.11 -8.34
N ASP A 148 6.19 -36.29 -8.64
CA ASP A 148 6.84 -37.26 -9.54
C ASP A 148 7.04 -36.68 -10.95
N ARG A 149 5.98 -36.09 -11.54
CA ARG A 149 6.07 -35.43 -12.86
C ARG A 149 7.07 -34.28 -12.88
N ARG A 150 7.15 -33.50 -11.81
CA ARG A 150 8.12 -32.41 -11.65
C ARG A 150 9.55 -32.94 -11.56
N GLN A 151 9.78 -34.02 -10.82
CA GLN A 151 11.10 -34.67 -10.73
C GLN A 151 11.53 -35.28 -12.06
N ILE A 152 10.63 -35.96 -12.77
CA ILE A 152 10.89 -36.49 -14.11
C ILE A 152 11.30 -35.36 -15.05
N LEU A 153 10.56 -34.24 -15.04
CA LEU A 153 10.87 -33.06 -15.84
C LEU A 153 12.26 -32.51 -15.51
N ASN A 154 12.57 -32.28 -14.24
CA ASN A 154 13.89 -31.78 -13.80
C ASN A 154 15.02 -32.72 -14.22
N SER A 155 14.86 -34.03 -14.03
CA SER A 155 15.87 -35.02 -14.43
C SER A 155 16.14 -35.04 -15.94
N ASN A 156 15.12 -34.76 -16.76
CA ASN A 156 15.24 -34.67 -18.22
C ASN A 156 15.90 -33.37 -18.70
N ILE A 157 15.96 -32.36 -17.83
CA ILE A 157 16.66 -31.09 -18.05
C ILE A 157 18.13 -31.26 -17.65
N GLU A 158 18.41 -31.88 -16.49
CA GLU A 158 19.76 -32.02 -15.92
C GLU A 158 20.67 -33.02 -16.65
N ARG A 159 20.11 -34.05 -17.32
CA ARG A 159 20.89 -35.06 -18.06
C ARG A 159 21.52 -34.57 -19.38
N SER A 160 21.62 -33.26 -19.60
CA SER A 160 22.22 -32.71 -20.82
C SER A 160 23.69 -32.35 -20.57
N ASP A 161 24.59 -33.05 -21.28
CA ASP A 161 26.04 -32.85 -21.31
C ASP A 161 26.43 -31.50 -21.94
N GLY A 162 26.08 -30.39 -21.29
CA GLY A 162 26.54 -29.04 -21.65
C GLY A 162 25.97 -28.46 -22.95
N GLN A 163 25.10 -29.16 -23.67
CA GLN A 163 24.36 -28.62 -24.81
C GLN A 163 22.90 -28.34 -24.42
N SER A 164 22.52 -27.07 -24.42
CA SER A 164 21.13 -26.66 -24.18
C SER A 164 20.24 -27.24 -25.28
N LYS A 165 19.20 -28.00 -24.89
CA LYS A 165 18.17 -28.47 -25.83
C LYS A 165 17.56 -27.25 -26.54
N PRO A 166 17.28 -27.32 -27.85
CA PRO A 166 16.59 -26.24 -28.54
C PRO A 166 15.26 -25.92 -27.84
N ASP A 167 14.93 -24.63 -27.71
CA ASP A 167 13.75 -24.14 -26.98
C ASP A 167 12.45 -24.82 -27.40
N PHE A 168 12.34 -25.24 -28.66
CA PHE A 168 11.21 -25.99 -29.18
C PHE A 168 10.98 -27.31 -28.42
N PHE A 169 12.03 -28.11 -28.20
CA PHE A 169 11.93 -29.39 -27.49
C PHE A 169 11.65 -29.19 -25.99
N MET A 170 12.17 -28.11 -25.40
CA MET A 170 11.87 -27.76 -24.02
C MET A 170 10.39 -27.41 -23.88
N ASN A 171 9.87 -26.55 -24.76
CA ASN A 171 8.47 -26.17 -24.77
C ASN A 171 7.54 -27.38 -24.97
N GLU A 172 7.87 -28.29 -25.90
CA GLU A 172 7.12 -29.53 -26.11
C GLU A 172 7.08 -30.41 -24.85
N LEU A 173 8.21 -30.54 -24.14
CA LEU A 173 8.30 -31.30 -22.90
C LEU A 173 7.47 -30.67 -21.77
N PHE A 174 7.49 -29.34 -21.65
CA PHE A 174 6.65 -28.61 -20.69
C PHE A 174 5.16 -28.77 -21.02
N ILE A 175 4.76 -28.60 -22.28
CA ILE A 175 3.38 -28.76 -22.73
C ILE A 175 2.88 -30.18 -22.42
N LYS A 176 3.66 -31.20 -22.79
CA LYS A 176 3.31 -32.60 -22.52
C LYS A 176 3.13 -32.86 -21.03
N THR A 177 4.07 -32.40 -20.20
CA THR A 177 3.99 -32.58 -18.75
C THR A 177 2.79 -31.85 -18.14
N ASN A 178 2.48 -30.65 -18.61
CA ASN A 178 1.30 -29.90 -18.18
C ASN A 178 -0.01 -30.61 -18.57
N ILE A 179 -0.09 -31.19 -19.78
CA ILE A 179 -1.25 -31.98 -20.21
C ILE A 179 -1.45 -33.17 -19.28
N GLU A 180 -0.40 -33.94 -19.00
CA GLU A 180 -0.48 -35.11 -18.12
C GLU A 180 -0.93 -34.75 -16.69
N ILE A 181 -0.45 -33.62 -16.15
CA ILE A 181 -0.92 -33.09 -14.85
C ILE A 181 -2.39 -32.71 -14.89
N LEU A 182 -2.83 -31.99 -15.92
CA LEU A 182 -4.23 -31.57 -16.05
C LEU A 182 -5.17 -32.76 -16.24
N GLU A 183 -4.77 -33.77 -17.00
CA GLU A 183 -5.52 -35.01 -17.17
C GLU A 183 -5.65 -35.79 -15.87
N ALA A 184 -4.57 -35.93 -15.11
CA ALA A 184 -4.60 -36.56 -13.79
C ALA A 184 -5.54 -35.79 -12.83
N PHE A 185 -5.46 -34.46 -12.82
CA PHE A 185 -6.32 -33.62 -11.99
C PHE A 185 -7.80 -33.70 -12.36
N LYS A 186 -8.11 -33.82 -13.66
CA LYS A 186 -9.48 -33.98 -14.13
C LYS A 186 -10.10 -35.29 -13.62
N ASN A 187 -9.30 -36.33 -13.45
CA ASN A 187 -9.74 -37.65 -13.04
C ASN A 187 -9.62 -37.89 -11.52
N ASP A 188 -8.89 -37.04 -10.78
CA ASP A 188 -8.72 -37.14 -9.33
C ASP A 188 -9.86 -36.44 -8.57
N GLN A 189 -10.93 -37.20 -8.30
CA GLN A 189 -12.05 -36.71 -7.47
C GLN A 189 -11.62 -36.31 -6.05
N ALA A 190 -10.62 -36.97 -5.46
CA ALA A 190 -10.18 -36.67 -4.10
C ALA A 190 -9.51 -35.29 -4.04
N LEU A 191 -8.71 -34.95 -5.05
CA LEU A 191 -8.10 -33.63 -5.17
C LEU A 191 -9.13 -32.53 -5.40
N LEU A 192 -10.14 -32.77 -6.26
CA LEU A 192 -11.26 -31.84 -6.46
C LEU A 192 -12.01 -31.56 -5.15
N ILE A 193 -12.25 -32.58 -4.32
CA ILE A 193 -12.87 -32.40 -3.00
C ILE A 193 -12.01 -31.51 -2.11
N LYS A 194 -10.69 -31.75 -2.08
CA LYS A 194 -9.76 -30.93 -1.28
C LYS A 194 -9.70 -29.48 -1.76
N PHE A 195 -9.68 -29.22 -3.06
CA PHE A 195 -9.75 -27.87 -3.62
C PHE A 195 -11.04 -27.15 -3.22
N ASN A 196 -12.18 -27.82 -3.39
CA ASN A 196 -13.48 -27.27 -2.97
C ASN A 196 -13.52 -26.98 -1.46
N GLN A 197 -12.85 -27.81 -0.64
CA GLN A 197 -12.75 -27.59 0.80
C GLN A 197 -11.88 -26.38 1.13
N VAL A 198 -10.74 -26.21 0.44
CA VAL A 198 -9.88 -25.02 0.57
C VAL A 198 -10.63 -23.75 0.17
N GLU A 199 -11.36 -23.76 -0.95
CA GLU A 199 -12.20 -22.63 -1.36
C GLU A 199 -13.31 -22.33 -0.35
N LYS A 200 -14.00 -23.36 0.14
CA LYS A 200 -15.08 -23.21 1.13
C LYS A 200 -14.56 -22.62 2.44
N ASN A 201 -13.41 -23.10 2.93
CA ASN A 201 -12.77 -22.58 4.14
C ASN A 201 -12.40 -21.10 3.98
N ASN A 202 -11.83 -20.71 2.85
CA ASN A 202 -11.48 -19.32 2.56
C ASN A 202 -12.72 -18.43 2.35
N LYS A 203 -13.82 -18.97 1.80
CA LYS A 203 -15.11 -18.28 1.69
C LYS A 203 -15.77 -18.04 3.05
N ILE A 204 -15.61 -18.96 4.01
CA ILE A 204 -16.07 -18.75 5.40
C ILE A 204 -15.27 -17.62 6.07
N LEU A 205 -13.94 -17.61 5.92
CA LEU A 205 -13.08 -16.54 6.42
C LEU A 205 -13.41 -15.16 5.82
N SER A 206 -13.94 -15.12 4.60
CA SER A 206 -14.38 -13.87 3.95
C SER A 206 -15.64 -13.24 4.54
N LYS A 207 -16.43 -14.03 5.30
CA LYS A 207 -17.71 -13.60 5.89
C LYS A 207 -17.59 -13.15 7.36
N GLN A 208 -16.45 -13.37 8.02
CA GLN A 208 -16.12 -12.89 9.38
C GLN A 208 -15.42 -11.52 9.33
#